data_AF-A0A919BS08-F1
#
_entry.id   AF-A0A919BS08-F1
#
_cell.length_a   1.000
_cell.length_b   1.000
_cell.length_c   1.000
_cell.angle_alpha   90.00
_cell.angle_beta   90.00
_cell.angle_gamma   90.00
#
_symmetry.space_group_name_H-M   'P 1'
#
loop_
_entity.id
_entity.type
_entity.pdbx_description
1 polymer ?
#
loop_
_entity_poly.entity_id
_entity_poly.type
_entity_poly.pdbx_seq_one_letter_code
_entity_poly.pdbx_strand_id
1 'polypeptide(L)'
;MEDSKLFEQKLVTFLLETDLFNASFDELAAFISNQSGRDFIPKKVFYISTGQLYAKKWLLTILMETSLRAGWLPNSVKDWEHIIHTLTGKKQSVRGGDNSQIFRMLADIADKPEVVFQNNFKVIVEGDLYA
;
A
#
# COMPACT_ATOMS: atom_id res chain seq x y z
N MET A 1 5.46 -16.60 8.28
CA MET A 1 6.04 -15.23 8.18
C MET A 1 6.60 -15.03 6.77
N GLU A 2 5.75 -15.17 5.75
CA GLU A 2 6.21 -15.19 4.34
C GLU A 2 5.47 -14.19 3.46
N ASP A 3 4.27 -13.77 3.86
CA ASP A 3 3.39 -12.93 3.04
C ASP A 3 3.69 -11.42 3.06
N SER A 4 4.44 -10.91 4.05
CA SER A 4 4.79 -9.48 4.04
C SER A 4 5.70 -9.10 2.89
N LYS A 5 6.48 -10.06 2.35
CA LYS A 5 7.38 -9.82 1.21
C LYS A 5 6.67 -9.24 -0.01
N LEU A 6 5.38 -9.55 -0.19
CA LEU A 6 4.60 -9.15 -1.36
C LEU A 6 4.03 -7.73 -1.26
N PHE A 7 3.72 -7.23 -0.06
CA PHE A 7 2.95 -5.99 0.04
C PHE A 7 3.78 -4.76 -0.30
N GLU A 8 4.91 -4.52 0.38
CA GLU A 8 5.82 -3.43 0.00
C GLU A 8 6.36 -3.56 -1.43
N GLN A 9 6.60 -4.79 -1.89
CA GLN A 9 7.05 -5.05 -3.25
C GLN A 9 6.00 -4.58 -4.26
N LYS A 10 4.73 -4.99 -4.09
CA LYS A 10 3.61 -4.55 -4.94
C LYS A 10 3.52 -3.02 -5.00
N LEU A 11 3.64 -2.34 -3.86
CA LEU A 11 3.56 -0.87 -3.81
C LEU A 11 4.71 -0.22 -4.58
N VAL A 12 5.95 -0.67 -4.37
CA VAL A 12 7.12 -0.14 -5.09
C VAL A 12 7.02 -0.42 -6.58
N THR A 13 6.67 -1.65 -6.97
CA THR A 13 6.50 -2.01 -8.38
C THR A 13 5.42 -1.15 -9.04
N PHE A 14 4.26 -1.00 -8.41
CA PHE A 14 3.20 -0.13 -8.91
C PHE A 14 3.70 1.30 -9.12
N LEU A 15 4.39 1.89 -8.13
CA LEU A 15 4.89 3.27 -8.24
C LEU A 15 5.91 3.44 -9.37
N LEU A 16 6.76 2.45 -9.60
CA LEU A 16 7.74 2.46 -10.70
C LEU A 16 7.08 2.26 -12.07
N GLU A 17 5.92 1.60 -12.13
CA GLU A 17 5.11 1.46 -13.35
C GLU A 17 4.29 2.73 -13.66
N THR A 18 4.16 3.65 -12.69
CA THR A 18 3.54 4.96 -12.95
C THR A 18 4.52 5.97 -13.55
N ASP A 19 3.98 6.92 -14.30
CA ASP A 19 4.77 8.05 -14.83
C ASP A 19 5.23 9.04 -13.75
N LEU A 20 4.82 8.88 -12.49
CA LEU A 20 5.20 9.79 -11.39
C LEU A 20 6.69 9.82 -11.10
N PHE A 21 7.38 8.71 -11.37
CA PHE A 21 8.81 8.54 -11.08
C PHE A 21 9.60 8.07 -12.30
N ASN A 22 9.04 8.16 -13.52
CA ASN A 22 9.70 7.79 -14.78
C ASN A 22 10.43 6.43 -14.74
N ALA A 23 9.85 5.43 -14.06
CA ALA A 23 10.48 4.12 -13.79
C ALA A 23 11.88 4.18 -13.12
N SER A 24 12.19 5.26 -12.41
CA SER A 24 13.49 5.54 -11.81
C SER A 24 13.51 5.23 -10.32
N PHE A 25 14.43 4.35 -9.92
CA PHE A 25 14.72 4.11 -8.51
C PHE A 25 15.26 5.35 -7.80
N ASP A 26 16.00 6.21 -8.52
CA ASP A 26 16.56 7.45 -7.98
C ASP A 26 15.48 8.47 -7.64
N GLU A 27 14.50 8.66 -8.53
CA GLU A 27 13.39 9.59 -8.30
C GLU A 27 12.51 9.16 -7.14
N LEU A 28 12.16 7.86 -7.07
CA LEU A 28 11.40 7.32 -5.96
C LEU A 28 12.18 7.41 -4.64
N ALA A 29 13.49 7.14 -4.64
CA ALA A 29 14.32 7.28 -3.45
C ALA A 29 14.39 8.73 -2.97
N ALA A 30 14.61 9.68 -3.88
CA ALA A 30 14.64 11.11 -3.57
C ALA A 30 13.29 11.59 -3.01
N PHE A 31 12.18 11.15 -3.59
CA PHE A 31 10.84 11.43 -3.08
C PHE A 31 10.65 10.90 -1.65
N ILE A 32 10.98 9.63 -1.40
CA ILE A 32 10.88 9.01 -0.07
C ILE A 32 11.76 9.77 0.93
N SER A 33 12.97 10.16 0.53
CA SER A 33 13.87 10.95 1.37
C SER A 33 13.27 12.30 1.75
N ASN A 34 12.70 13.02 0.77
CA ASN A 34 12.07 14.30 1.00
C ASN A 34 10.84 14.18 1.92
N GLN A 35 9.97 13.18 1.69
CA GLN A 35 8.76 12.97 2.49
C GLN A 35 9.07 12.52 3.93
N SER A 36 10.08 11.68 4.11
CA SER A 36 10.40 11.11 5.43
C SER A 36 11.37 11.95 6.25
N GLY A 37 12.10 12.88 5.62
CA GLY A 37 13.25 13.57 6.22
C GLY A 37 14.44 12.64 6.52
N ARG A 38 14.47 11.44 5.93
CA ARG A 38 15.49 10.41 6.16
C ARG A 38 16.28 10.14 4.89
N ASP A 39 17.56 9.84 5.04
CA ASP A 39 18.36 9.37 3.91
C ASP A 39 17.89 7.98 3.44
N PHE A 40 17.43 7.93 2.19
CA PHE A 40 16.89 6.76 1.53
C PHE A 40 17.50 6.67 0.13
N ILE A 41 18.14 5.53 -0.15
CA ILE A 41 18.98 5.38 -1.33
C ILE A 41 18.33 4.45 -2.37
N PRO A 42 18.62 4.63 -3.67
CA PRO A 42 18.02 3.85 -4.76
C PRO A 42 18.20 2.34 -4.59
N LYS A 43 19.34 1.92 -4.04
CA LYS A 43 19.64 0.50 -3.75
C LYS A 43 18.61 -0.15 -2.81
N LYS A 44 18.04 0.62 -1.88
CA LYS A 44 16.97 0.12 -0.99
C LYS A 44 15.66 -0.08 -1.75
N VAL A 45 15.34 0.82 -2.69
CA VAL A 45 14.16 0.67 -3.58
C VAL A 45 14.27 -0.63 -4.37
N PHE A 46 15.42 -0.87 -5.02
CA PHE A 46 15.69 -2.09 -5.76
C PHE A 46 15.54 -3.36 -4.92
N TYR A 47 16.06 -3.38 -3.70
CA TYR A 47 15.91 -4.56 -2.83
C TYR A 47 14.47 -4.77 -2.36
N ILE A 48 13.68 -3.71 -2.19
CA ILE A 48 12.26 -3.84 -1.86
C ILE A 48 11.48 -4.36 -3.09
N SER A 49 11.75 -3.82 -4.29
CA SER A 49 11.07 -4.25 -5.53
C SER A 49 11.36 -5.70 -5.92
N THR A 50 12.45 -6.27 -5.40
CA THR A 50 12.83 -7.68 -5.59
C THR A 50 12.48 -8.57 -4.39
N GLY A 51 11.83 -8.02 -3.35
CA GLY A 51 11.44 -8.76 -2.14
C GLY A 51 12.63 -9.18 -1.24
N GLN A 52 13.80 -8.57 -1.44
CA GLN A 52 15.04 -8.83 -0.71
C GLN A 52 15.19 -7.97 0.55
N LEU A 53 14.40 -6.91 0.69
CA LEU A 53 14.41 -6.02 1.86
C LEU A 53 12.99 -5.68 2.30
N TYR A 54 12.74 -5.74 3.60
CA TYR A 54 11.46 -5.37 4.20
C TYR A 54 11.35 -3.87 4.46
N ALA A 55 10.16 -3.32 4.22
CA ALA A 55 9.86 -1.94 4.57
C ALA A 55 9.58 -1.78 6.07
N LYS A 56 10.19 -0.78 6.70
CA LYS A 56 9.80 -0.36 8.06
C LYS A 56 8.42 0.29 8.01
N LYS A 57 7.67 0.28 9.13
CA LYS A 57 6.31 0.87 9.20
C LYS A 57 6.21 2.27 8.60
N TRP A 58 7.14 3.17 8.93
CA TRP A 58 7.14 4.54 8.40
C TRP A 58 7.27 4.59 6.86
N LEU A 59 8.08 3.70 6.29
CA LEU A 59 8.28 3.62 4.84
C LEU A 59 7.04 3.03 4.19
N LEU A 60 6.45 2.00 4.81
CA LEU A 60 5.23 1.38 4.31
C LEU A 60 4.07 2.36 4.28
N THR A 61 3.93 3.23 5.29
CA THR A 61 2.94 4.31 5.30
C THR A 61 3.14 5.25 4.11
N ILE A 62 4.36 5.74 3.87
CA ILE A 62 4.66 6.63 2.73
C ILE A 62 4.34 5.95 1.39
N LEU A 63 4.80 4.71 1.21
CA LEU A 63 4.55 3.95 -0.02
C LEU A 63 3.05 3.76 -0.25
N MET A 64 2.31 3.31 0.78
CA MET A 64 0.88 3.07 0.69
C MET A 64 0.11 4.35 0.36
N GLU A 65 0.37 5.46 1.07
CA GLU A 65 -0.30 6.74 0.81
C GLU A 65 -0.01 7.25 -0.60
N THR A 66 1.24 7.15 -1.04
CA THR A 66 1.64 7.60 -2.39
C THR A 66 0.99 6.73 -3.46
N SER A 67 0.97 5.40 -3.29
CA SER A 67 0.30 4.48 -4.21
C SER A 67 -1.20 4.75 -4.29
N LEU A 68 -1.88 4.97 -3.17
CA LEU A 68 -3.31 5.29 -3.13
C LEU A 68 -3.63 6.58 -3.89
N ARG A 69 -2.83 7.65 -3.68
CA ARG A 69 -2.94 8.91 -4.43
C ARG A 69 -2.67 8.75 -5.92
N ALA A 70 -1.72 7.88 -6.26
CA ALA A 70 -1.41 7.50 -7.63
C ALA A 70 -2.45 6.58 -8.28
N GLY A 71 -3.50 6.20 -7.55
CA GLY A 71 -4.63 5.43 -8.08
C GLY A 71 -4.57 3.92 -7.85
N TRP A 72 -3.58 3.42 -7.09
CA TRP A 72 -3.57 2.04 -6.66
C TRP A 72 -4.78 1.72 -5.78
N LEU A 73 -5.35 0.53 -5.96
CA LEU A 73 -6.39 -0.03 -5.10
C LEU A 73 -5.95 -1.43 -4.65
N PRO A 74 -6.27 -1.84 -3.39
CA PRO A 74 -6.05 -3.20 -2.96
C PRO A 74 -6.81 -4.18 -3.86
N ASN A 75 -6.24 -5.35 -4.11
CA ASN A 75 -6.82 -6.35 -5.00
C ASN A 75 -6.95 -7.75 -4.38
N SER A 76 -6.63 -7.87 -3.09
CA SER A 76 -6.74 -9.11 -2.35
C SER A 76 -7.10 -8.87 -0.87
N VAL A 77 -7.65 -9.89 -0.23
CA VAL A 77 -7.95 -9.89 1.22
C VAL A 77 -6.68 -9.58 2.03
N LYS A 78 -5.54 -10.15 1.63
CA LYS A 78 -4.24 -9.88 2.27
C LYS A 78 -3.83 -8.41 2.17
N ASP A 79 -4.03 -7.76 1.02
CA ASP A 79 -3.70 -6.33 0.89
C ASP A 79 -4.53 -5.47 1.85
N TRP A 80 -5.81 -5.81 2.01
CA TRP A 80 -6.69 -5.15 2.98
C TRP A 80 -6.25 -5.36 4.43
N GLU A 81 -5.82 -6.56 4.80
CA GLU A 81 -5.25 -6.83 6.13
C GLU A 81 -3.99 -5.99 6.37
N HIS A 82 -3.13 -5.86 5.36
CA HIS A 82 -1.93 -5.04 5.42
C HIS A 82 -2.24 -3.55 5.58
N ILE A 83 -3.20 -3.03 4.81
CA ILE A 83 -3.66 -1.63 4.92
C ILE A 83 -4.17 -1.36 6.33
N ILE A 84 -5.06 -2.20 6.82
CA ILE A 84 -5.66 -2.05 8.14
C ILE A 84 -4.58 -2.07 9.22
N HIS A 85 -3.64 -3.02 9.16
CA HIS A 85 -2.55 -3.09 10.10
C HIS A 85 -1.63 -1.86 10.02
N THR A 86 -1.40 -1.33 8.82
CA THR A 86 -0.60 -0.11 8.61
C THR A 86 -1.26 1.11 9.25
N LEU A 87 -2.57 1.29 9.02
CA LEU A 87 -3.35 2.43 9.52
C LEU A 87 -3.63 2.36 11.02
N THR A 88 -4.00 1.19 11.53
CA THR A 88 -4.47 1.05 12.92
C THR A 88 -3.41 0.51 13.88
N GLY A 89 -2.34 -0.10 13.37
CA GLY A 89 -1.38 -0.86 14.17
C GLY A 89 -1.91 -2.18 14.73
N LYS A 90 -3.16 -2.57 14.41
CA LYS A 90 -3.77 -3.80 14.89
C LYS A 90 -3.86 -4.83 13.77
N LYS A 91 -3.48 -6.08 14.07
CA LYS A 91 -3.78 -7.23 13.21
C LYS A 91 -5.23 -7.63 13.48
N GLN A 92 -6.11 -7.34 12.54
CA GLN A 92 -7.52 -7.74 12.62
C GLN A 92 -7.93 -8.45 11.34
N SER A 93 -8.85 -9.41 11.50
CA SER A 93 -9.53 -10.02 10.35
C SER A 93 -10.31 -8.94 9.61
N VAL A 94 -10.16 -8.90 8.29
CA VAL A 94 -11.01 -8.10 7.40
C VAL A 94 -12.45 -8.61 7.39
N ARG A 95 -12.65 -9.92 7.62
CA ARG A 95 -13.98 -10.54 7.67
C ARG A 95 -14.61 -10.34 9.05
N GLY A 96 -15.82 -9.76 9.07
CA GLY A 96 -16.69 -9.67 10.27
C GLY A 96 -16.56 -8.40 11.12
N GLY A 97 -15.72 -7.44 10.73
CA GLY A 97 -15.59 -6.13 11.40
C GLY A 97 -16.27 -4.98 10.65
N ASP A 98 -16.56 -3.89 11.37
CA ASP A 98 -16.93 -2.61 10.74
C ASP A 98 -15.69 -1.94 10.15
N ASN A 99 -15.66 -1.82 8.82
CA ASN A 99 -14.55 -1.24 8.06
C ASN A 99 -14.82 0.20 7.59
N SER A 100 -15.95 0.81 7.98
CA SER A 100 -16.33 2.17 7.54
C SER A 100 -15.29 3.23 7.86
N GLN A 101 -14.66 3.16 9.04
CA GLN A 101 -13.55 4.07 9.38
C GLN A 101 -12.35 3.88 8.44
N ILE A 102 -12.03 2.64 8.06
CA ILE A 102 -10.93 2.35 7.14
C ILE A 102 -11.23 2.92 5.75
N PHE A 103 -12.45 2.74 5.25
CA PHE A 103 -12.85 3.30 3.96
C PHE A 103 -12.72 4.82 3.93
N ARG A 104 -13.15 5.49 5.01
CA ARG A 104 -12.99 6.95 5.14
C ARG A 104 -11.53 7.38 5.16
N MET A 105 -10.67 6.71 5.93
CA MET A 105 -9.24 7.01 5.95
C MET A 105 -8.60 6.86 4.57
N LEU A 106 -8.97 5.80 3.83
CA LEU A 106 -8.47 5.59 2.47
C LEU A 106 -9.00 6.62 1.47
N ALA A 107 -10.27 7.00 1.60
CA ALA A 107 -10.90 8.07 0.83
C ALA A 107 -10.15 9.40 1.00
N ASP A 108 -9.86 9.78 2.24
CA ASP A 108 -9.14 11.00 2.57
C ASP A 108 -7.68 10.96 2.05
N ILE A 109 -7.01 9.81 2.17
CA ILE A 109 -5.62 9.65 1.68
C ILE A 109 -5.55 9.76 0.16
N ALA A 110 -6.44 9.05 -0.54
CA ALA A 110 -6.43 8.90 -1.99
C ALA A 110 -7.11 10.06 -2.73
N ASP A 111 -7.78 10.97 -2.00
CA ASP A 111 -8.67 11.99 -2.54
C ASP A 111 -9.75 11.38 -3.48
N LYS A 112 -10.44 10.36 -2.97
CA LYS A 112 -11.48 9.60 -3.69
C LYS A 112 -12.72 9.40 -2.82
N PRO A 113 -13.92 9.24 -3.41
CA PRO A 113 -15.11 8.91 -2.65
C PRO A 113 -15.00 7.58 -1.87
N GLU A 114 -15.51 7.53 -0.63
CA GLU A 114 -15.54 6.32 0.22
C GLU A 114 -16.13 5.10 -0.48
N VAL A 115 -17.16 5.32 -1.31
CA VAL A 115 -17.85 4.26 -2.06
C VAL A 115 -16.92 3.48 -3.00
N VAL A 116 -15.82 4.08 -3.46
CA VAL A 116 -14.81 3.38 -4.28
C VAL A 116 -14.17 2.25 -3.49
N PHE A 117 -13.78 2.53 -2.25
CA PHE A 117 -13.13 1.58 -1.35
C PHE A 117 -14.13 0.55 -0.82
N GLN A 118 -15.35 0.96 -0.51
CA GLN A 118 -16.42 0.05 -0.10
C GLN A 118 -16.73 -0.98 -1.20
N ASN A 119 -16.88 -0.52 -2.46
CA ASN A 119 -17.16 -1.40 -3.59
C ASN A 119 -15.98 -2.33 -3.88
N ASN A 120 -14.75 -1.82 -3.87
CA ASN A 120 -13.55 -2.64 -4.03
C ASN A 120 -13.46 -3.73 -2.94
N PHE A 121 -13.66 -3.36 -1.68
CA PHE A 121 -13.68 -4.31 -0.56
C PHE A 121 -14.74 -5.39 -0.75
N LYS A 122 -15.97 -4.99 -1.11
CA LYS A 122 -17.08 -5.92 -1.35
C LYS A 122 -16.73 -6.94 -2.44
N VAL A 123 -16.22 -6.48 -3.58
CA VAL A 123 -15.82 -7.35 -4.70
C VAL A 123 -14.75 -8.36 -4.26
N ILE A 124 -13.77 -7.93 -3.47
CA ILE A 124 -12.66 -8.78 -3.02
C ILE A 124 -13.15 -9.82 -2.00
N VAL A 125 -13.93 -9.39 -1.00
CA VAL A 125 -14.38 -10.30 0.07
C VAL A 125 -15.46 -11.25 -0.42
N GLU A 126 -16.38 -10.80 -1.27
CA GLU A 126 -17.38 -11.68 -1.89
C GLU A 126 -16.73 -12.59 -2.95
N GLY A 127 -15.79 -12.09 -3.74
CA GLY A 127 -15.05 -12.91 -4.72
C GLY A 127 -14.23 -14.03 -4.08
N ASP A 128 -13.63 -13.78 -2.91
CA ASP A 128 -12.84 -14.76 -2.14
C ASP A 128 -13.70 -15.74 -1.32
N LEU A 129 -15.03 -15.57 -1.28
CA LEU A 129 -15.96 -16.55 -0.70
C LEU A 129 -16.36 -17.65 -1.70
N TYR A 130 -16.14 -17.42 -3.00
CA TYR A 130 -16.50 -18.33 -4.07
C TYR A 130 -15.29 -18.85 -4.89
N ALA A 131 -14.07 -18.47 -4.50
CA ALA A 131 -12.81 -18.96 -5.05
C ALA A 131 -12.26 -20.12 -4.20
#